data_AF-A0A316NDG7-F1
#
_entry.id   AF-A0A316NDG7-F1
#
_cell.length_a   1.000
_cell.length_b   1.000
_cell.length_c   1.000
_cell.angle_alpha   90.00
_cell.angle_beta   90.00
_cell.angle_gamma   90.00
#
_symmetry.space_group_name_H-M   'P 1'
#
loop_
_entity.id
_entity.type
_entity.pdbx_description
1 polymer ?
#
loop_
_entity_poly.entity_id
_entity_poly.type
_entity_poly.pdbx_seq_one_letter_code
_entity_poly.pdbx_strand_id
1 'polypeptide(L)'
;MKKLIWCCLLALACLIVVGCGNTSQNQSTEDIPAPSNEYGTVEKESVETLVAKFNTQVLENGSLNPASNDYRTTSEQRYWYGLITGIYLIAVPEEFQNDFQNEIVDYMVLYVEKGNENEAMVPDYLKALIQANNDTITDDEVEKLLTEAKEKSSTGETSNNGKGISIGYIENDDNYQYQVIRLYEK
;
A
#
# COMPACT_ATOMS: atom_id res chain seq x y z
N MET A 1 11.72 37.75 36.51
CA MET A 1 10.30 37.69 36.92
C MET A 1 9.43 37.72 35.66
N LYS A 2 8.46 36.79 35.61
CA LYS A 2 7.23 36.62 34.79
C LYS A 2 7.05 37.44 33.49
N LYS A 3 6.93 36.77 32.32
CA LYS A 3 5.68 36.40 31.58
C LYS A 3 4.94 37.65 31.02
N LEU A 4 4.44 37.78 29.78
CA LEU A 4 3.60 36.87 28.98
C LEU A 4 3.16 37.64 27.68
N ILE A 5 3.16 37.00 26.48
CA ILE A 5 2.09 36.99 25.39
C ILE A 5 1.60 38.33 24.76
N TRP A 6 1.23 38.53 23.48
CA TRP A 6 1.07 37.74 22.23
C TRP A 6 1.05 38.69 21.01
N CYS A 7 1.42 38.15 19.85
CA CYS A 7 0.89 38.32 18.48
C CYS A 7 0.06 39.54 18.05
N CYS A 8 0.46 40.11 16.91
CA CYS A 8 -0.44 40.39 15.79
C CYS A 8 0.32 40.34 14.44
N LEU A 9 -0.34 39.76 13.44
CA LEU A 9 0.06 39.52 12.05
C LEU A 9 0.42 40.80 11.27
N LEU A 10 1.25 40.68 10.22
CA LEU A 10 0.89 41.06 8.84
C LEU A 10 2.04 40.85 7.82
N ALA A 11 1.72 40.02 6.82
CA ALA A 11 2.10 40.04 5.40
C ALA A 11 3.51 40.47 4.96
N LEU A 12 4.19 39.58 4.20
CA LEU A 12 4.87 40.02 2.99
C LEU A 12 4.85 38.93 1.90
N ALA A 13 4.31 39.31 0.76
CA ALA A 13 4.30 38.57 -0.48
C ALA A 13 5.69 38.52 -1.12
N CYS A 14 6.07 37.38 -1.68
CA CYS A 14 7.07 37.30 -2.74
C CYS A 14 6.50 36.46 -3.88
N LEU A 15 6.01 37.17 -4.90
CA LEU A 15 5.92 36.67 -6.26
C LEU A 15 7.34 36.62 -6.84
N ILE A 16 7.73 35.47 -7.36
CA ILE A 16 8.73 35.36 -8.43
C ILE A 16 8.10 34.50 -9.52
N VAL A 17 8.12 35.02 -10.75
CA VAL A 17 7.45 34.44 -11.91
C VAL A 17 8.52 33.94 -12.89
N VAL A 18 8.24 32.77 -13.48
CA VAL A 18 8.74 32.12 -14.70
C VAL A 18 10.12 31.46 -14.70
N GLY A 19 10.09 30.12 -14.87
CA GLY A 19 11.08 29.33 -15.59
C GLY A 19 10.40 28.07 -16.15
N CYS A 20 10.33 27.95 -17.48
CA CYS A 20 9.69 26.86 -18.24
C CYS A 20 10.19 25.45 -17.89
N GLY A 21 9.31 24.45 -17.97
CA GLY A 21 9.73 23.06 -18.19
C GLY A 21 8.78 21.99 -17.66
N ASN A 22 8.10 21.32 -18.59
CA ASN A 22 7.52 19.99 -18.53
C ASN A 22 6.33 19.72 -17.60
N THR A 23 5.17 19.55 -18.26
CA THR A 23 4.00 18.82 -17.80
C THR A 23 4.41 17.44 -17.26
N SER A 24 4.53 17.34 -15.94
CA SER A 24 4.50 16.06 -15.24
C SER A 24 3.23 16.12 -14.41
N GLN A 25 2.16 15.49 -14.89
CA GLN A 25 1.04 15.15 -14.02
C GLN A 25 1.60 14.14 -13.01
N ASN A 26 2.00 14.63 -11.84
CA ASN A 26 2.09 13.80 -10.65
C ASN A 26 0.69 13.24 -10.43
N GLN A 27 0.46 11.97 -10.76
CA GLN A 27 -0.54 11.19 -10.04
C GLN A 27 -0.01 11.09 -8.61
N SER A 28 -0.47 12.02 -7.78
CA SER A 28 -0.28 11.99 -6.34
C SER A 28 -0.94 10.72 -5.81
N THR A 29 -0.15 9.70 -5.48
CA THR A 29 -0.50 8.81 -4.37
C THR A 29 -0.55 9.69 -3.13
N GLU A 30 -1.77 10.00 -2.67
CA GLU A 30 -1.95 10.64 -1.38
C GLU A 30 -1.48 9.67 -0.30
N ASP A 31 -0.39 10.01 0.40
CA ASP A 31 0.14 9.23 1.50
C ASP A 31 -0.87 9.21 2.65
N ILE A 32 -1.37 8.02 2.97
CA ILE A 32 -2.29 7.79 4.09
C ILE A 32 -1.52 8.08 5.41
N PRO A 33 -2.11 8.86 6.36
CA PRO A 33 -1.43 9.26 7.58
C PRO A 33 -0.95 8.09 8.46
N ALA A 34 0.18 8.31 9.14
CA ALA A 34 0.86 7.29 9.93
C ALA A 34 0.02 6.76 11.13
N PRO A 35 0.10 5.45 11.42
CA PRO A 35 -0.72 4.79 12.44
C PRO A 35 -0.36 5.13 13.90
N SER A 36 -1.34 4.97 14.81
CA SER A 36 -1.17 5.08 16.26
C SER A 36 -0.57 3.79 16.87
N ASN A 37 0.01 3.93 18.06
CA ASN A 37 0.75 2.91 18.82
C ASN A 37 -0.10 1.76 19.42
N GLU A 38 -1.41 1.75 19.20
CA GLU A 38 -2.30 0.63 19.59
C GLU A 38 -2.42 -0.46 18.50
N TYR A 39 -1.78 -0.25 17.35
CA TYR A 39 -2.00 -1.04 16.15
C TYR A 39 -1.07 -2.25 15.98
N GLY A 40 -0.23 -2.55 16.97
CA GLY A 40 0.75 -3.63 16.91
C GLY A 40 1.89 -3.35 15.92
N THR A 41 2.81 -4.31 15.79
CA THR A 41 3.93 -4.24 14.85
C THR A 41 4.18 -5.58 14.16
N VAL A 42 4.87 -5.54 13.03
CA VAL A 42 5.40 -6.71 12.30
C VAL A 42 6.90 -6.56 12.12
N GLU A 43 7.59 -7.68 11.88
CA GLU A 43 9.02 -7.68 11.56
C GLU A 43 9.30 -7.05 10.20
N LYS A 44 10.48 -6.43 10.05
CA LYS A 44 10.96 -5.93 8.76
C LYS A 44 11.28 -7.09 7.84
N GLU A 45 10.73 -7.05 6.63
CA GLU A 45 10.94 -8.10 5.62
C GLU A 45 11.22 -7.48 4.25
N SER A 46 12.07 -8.16 3.48
CA SER A 46 12.42 -7.70 2.14
C SER A 46 11.29 -7.93 1.14
N VAL A 47 11.34 -7.22 0.00
CA VAL A 47 10.42 -7.45 -1.12
C VAL A 47 10.43 -8.92 -1.55
N GLU A 48 11.60 -9.53 -1.71
CA GLU A 48 11.72 -10.96 -2.07
C GLU A 48 11.02 -11.86 -1.04
N THR A 49 11.24 -11.61 0.25
CA THR A 49 10.66 -12.44 1.32
C THR A 49 9.13 -12.35 1.32
N LEU A 50 8.57 -11.15 1.23
CA LEU A 50 7.12 -10.96 1.25
C LEU A 50 6.43 -11.45 -0.02
N VAL A 51 7.06 -11.29 -1.19
CA VAL A 51 6.56 -11.88 -2.44
C VAL A 51 6.58 -13.41 -2.36
N ALA A 52 7.62 -14.01 -1.76
CA ALA A 52 7.67 -15.46 -1.55
C ALA A 52 6.54 -15.94 -0.61
N LYS A 53 6.27 -15.22 0.49
CA LYS A 53 5.15 -15.53 1.39
C LYS A 53 3.79 -15.39 0.70
N PHE A 54 3.60 -14.35 -0.10
CA PHE A 54 2.41 -14.18 -0.93
C PHE A 54 2.21 -15.35 -1.88
N ASN A 55 3.27 -15.79 -2.55
CA ASN A 55 3.22 -16.94 -3.44
C ASN A 55 2.88 -18.24 -2.69
N THR A 56 3.37 -18.44 -1.47
CA THR A 56 2.96 -19.57 -0.63
C THR A 56 1.45 -19.56 -0.38
N GLN A 57 0.89 -18.41 0.03
CA GLN A 57 -0.55 -18.27 0.26
C GLN A 57 -1.39 -18.46 -1.03
N VAL A 58 -0.89 -17.98 -2.17
CA VAL A 58 -1.50 -18.18 -3.49
C VAL A 58 -1.54 -19.67 -3.88
N LEU A 59 -0.45 -20.39 -3.67
CA LEU A 59 -0.36 -21.82 -4.00
C LEU A 59 -1.24 -22.68 -3.09
N GLU A 60 -1.38 -22.31 -1.82
CA GLU A 60 -2.30 -22.96 -0.88
C GLU A 60 -3.77 -22.81 -1.30
N ASN A 61 -4.13 -21.68 -1.92
CA ASN A 61 -5.47 -21.45 -2.51
C ASN A 61 -5.68 -22.14 -3.88
N GLY A 62 -4.62 -22.71 -4.49
CA GLY A 62 -4.68 -23.71 -5.56
C GLY A 62 -5.13 -23.29 -6.96
N SER A 63 -5.73 -22.10 -7.14
CA SER A 63 -6.31 -21.65 -8.42
C SER A 63 -5.77 -20.31 -8.93
N LEU A 64 -4.88 -19.68 -8.17
CA LEU A 64 -4.35 -18.34 -8.48
C LEU A 64 -2.96 -18.44 -9.12
N ASN A 65 -2.66 -17.47 -9.99
CA ASN A 65 -1.31 -17.32 -10.54
C ASN A 65 -0.40 -16.62 -9.51
N PRO A 66 0.78 -17.17 -9.19
CA PRO A 66 1.74 -16.52 -8.31
C PRO A 66 2.43 -15.34 -9.01
N ALA A 67 2.98 -14.43 -8.20
CA ALA A 67 3.90 -13.40 -8.69
C ALA A 67 5.19 -14.05 -9.21
N SER A 68 5.68 -13.61 -10.37
CA SER A 68 6.91 -14.12 -10.99
C SER A 68 7.85 -12.99 -11.38
N ASN A 69 9.16 -13.24 -11.24
CA ASN A 69 10.20 -12.32 -11.70
C ASN A 69 10.21 -12.14 -13.22
N ASP A 70 9.69 -13.12 -13.98
CA ASP A 70 9.58 -13.02 -15.45
C ASP A 70 8.54 -11.96 -15.87
N TYR A 71 7.58 -11.67 -15.01
CA TYR A 71 6.55 -10.64 -15.20
C TYR A 71 6.77 -9.42 -14.28
N ARG A 72 7.98 -9.29 -13.72
CA ARG A 72 8.33 -8.17 -12.87
C ARG A 72 8.85 -7.00 -13.70
N THR A 73 8.32 -5.81 -13.46
CA THR A 73 8.88 -4.56 -13.96
C THR A 73 9.09 -3.57 -12.83
N THR A 74 9.94 -2.58 -13.05
CA THR A 74 10.17 -1.47 -12.13
C THR A 74 9.64 -0.20 -12.74
N SER A 75 8.73 0.46 -12.06
CA SER A 75 8.18 1.76 -12.46
C SER A 75 7.85 2.56 -11.22
N GLU A 76 8.06 3.87 -11.28
CA GLU A 76 7.73 4.79 -10.18
C GLU A 76 8.36 4.43 -8.83
N GLN A 77 9.59 3.87 -8.86
CA GLN A 77 10.31 3.41 -7.66
C GLN A 77 9.60 2.25 -6.93
N ARG A 78 8.89 1.39 -7.67
CA ARG A 78 8.13 0.24 -7.16
C ARG A 78 8.41 -1.00 -8.00
N TYR A 79 8.20 -2.18 -7.42
CA TYR A 79 8.22 -3.45 -8.15
C TYR A 79 6.81 -3.89 -8.47
N TRP A 80 6.52 -4.05 -9.75
CA TRP A 80 5.23 -4.48 -10.27
C TRP A 80 5.33 -5.92 -10.74
N TYR A 81 4.42 -6.78 -10.31
CA TYR A 81 4.31 -8.17 -10.73
C TYR A 81 2.94 -8.39 -11.36
N GLY A 82 2.91 -8.70 -12.65
CA GLY A 82 1.68 -9.16 -13.30
C GLY A 82 1.27 -10.53 -12.75
N LEU A 83 0.09 -10.62 -12.15
CA LEU A 83 -0.46 -11.88 -11.63
C LEU A 83 -1.32 -12.55 -12.71
N ILE A 84 -2.29 -11.80 -13.20
CA ILE A 84 -3.16 -12.14 -14.31
C ILE A 84 -3.61 -10.83 -14.97
N THR A 85 -4.08 -10.86 -16.22
CA THR A 85 -4.52 -9.65 -16.92
C THR A 85 -5.50 -8.84 -16.06
N GLY A 86 -5.15 -7.57 -15.82
CA GLY A 86 -5.95 -6.64 -15.01
C GLY A 86 -5.70 -6.69 -13.50
N ILE A 87 -4.86 -7.60 -12.99
CA ILE A 87 -4.54 -7.72 -11.55
C ILE A 87 -3.03 -7.79 -11.35
N TYR A 88 -2.51 -6.90 -10.52
CA TYR A 88 -1.07 -6.76 -10.28
C TYR A 88 -0.77 -6.70 -8.79
N LEU A 89 0.30 -7.38 -8.38
CA LEU A 89 0.91 -7.18 -7.07
C LEU A 89 1.99 -6.10 -7.21
N ILE A 90 2.00 -5.13 -6.31
CA ILE A 90 3.03 -4.10 -6.27
C ILE A 90 3.71 -4.13 -4.90
N ALA A 91 5.04 -4.13 -4.87
CA ALA A 91 5.80 -3.98 -3.64
C ALA A 91 6.50 -2.62 -3.64
N VAL A 92 6.32 -1.87 -2.56
CA VAL A 92 6.89 -0.54 -2.38
C VAL A 92 7.88 -0.59 -1.21
N PRO A 93 9.17 -0.34 -1.44
CA PRO A 93 10.16 -0.34 -0.37
C PRO A 93 10.16 0.98 0.44
N GLU A 94 10.66 0.94 1.67
CA GLU A 94 10.95 2.15 2.48
C GLU A 94 11.93 3.08 1.75
N GLU A 95 12.92 2.50 1.08
CA GLU A 95 13.89 3.20 0.23
C GLU A 95 14.15 2.39 -1.04
N PHE A 96 13.93 3.00 -2.21
CA PHE A 96 14.13 2.34 -3.50
C PHE A 96 15.59 2.50 -3.96
N GLN A 97 16.30 1.38 -4.06
CA GLN A 97 17.67 1.24 -4.54
C GLN A 97 17.79 0.26 -5.73
N ASN A 98 16.65 -0.28 -6.20
CA ASN A 98 16.57 -1.33 -7.22
C ASN A 98 17.22 -2.67 -6.78
N ASP A 99 17.13 -3.02 -5.49
CA ASP A 99 17.60 -4.27 -4.88
C ASP A 99 16.49 -4.98 -4.09
N PHE A 100 15.50 -5.53 -4.80
CA PHE A 100 14.33 -6.20 -4.21
C PHE A 100 14.66 -7.35 -3.23
N GLN A 101 15.87 -7.91 -3.27
CA GLN A 101 16.26 -8.98 -2.34
C GLN A 101 16.46 -8.46 -0.91
N ASN A 102 16.90 -7.21 -0.77
CA ASN A 102 17.32 -6.63 0.51
C ASN A 102 16.47 -5.43 0.95
N GLU A 103 15.74 -4.81 0.03
CA GLU A 103 14.90 -3.65 0.36
C GLU A 103 13.71 -4.03 1.22
N ILE A 104 13.61 -3.37 2.38
CA ILE A 104 12.49 -3.53 3.32
C ILE A 104 11.24 -2.90 2.72
N VAL A 105 10.14 -3.66 2.72
CA VAL A 105 8.84 -3.19 2.23
C VAL A 105 8.27 -2.13 3.17
N ASP A 106 7.72 -1.05 2.65
CA ASP A 106 6.86 -0.12 3.41
C ASP A 106 5.40 -0.61 3.34
N TYR A 107 4.91 -0.84 2.13
CA TYR A 107 3.60 -1.42 1.89
C TYR A 107 3.56 -2.24 0.60
N MET A 108 2.58 -3.14 0.52
CA MET A 108 2.26 -3.87 -0.71
C MET A 108 0.87 -3.49 -1.21
N VAL A 109 0.63 -3.62 -2.51
CA VAL A 109 -0.63 -3.23 -3.14
C VAL A 109 -1.14 -4.36 -4.00
N LEU A 110 -2.45 -4.63 -3.93
CA LEU A 110 -3.16 -5.30 -5.00
C LEU A 110 -3.85 -4.23 -5.85
N TYR A 111 -3.35 -4.02 -7.07
CA TYR A 111 -3.93 -3.12 -8.05
C TYR A 111 -4.86 -3.91 -8.97
N VAL A 112 -6.05 -3.37 -9.22
CA VAL A 112 -7.07 -4.00 -10.05
C VAL A 112 -7.64 -3.01 -11.06
N GLU A 113 -7.53 -3.33 -12.34
CA GLU A 113 -8.22 -2.62 -13.42
C GLU A 113 -9.73 -2.91 -13.35
N LYS A 114 -10.58 -1.88 -13.33
CA LYS A 114 -12.03 -2.07 -13.25
C LYS A 114 -12.57 -2.73 -14.52
N GLY A 115 -13.54 -3.63 -14.34
CA GLY A 115 -14.20 -4.35 -15.44
C GLY A 115 -13.33 -5.43 -16.09
N ASN A 116 -12.21 -5.81 -15.46
CA ASN A 116 -11.41 -6.93 -15.94
C ASN A 116 -12.17 -8.27 -15.75
N GLU A 117 -11.91 -9.25 -16.62
CA GLU A 117 -12.61 -10.54 -16.58
C GLU A 117 -12.26 -11.42 -15.36
N ASN A 118 -11.21 -11.06 -14.61
CA ASN A 118 -10.66 -11.81 -13.49
C ASN A 118 -11.06 -11.23 -12.12
N GLU A 119 -11.96 -10.24 -12.06
CA GLU A 119 -12.38 -9.60 -10.78
C GLU A 119 -12.85 -10.60 -9.72
N ALA A 120 -13.42 -11.74 -10.13
CA ALA A 120 -13.84 -12.80 -9.22
C ALA A 120 -12.69 -13.43 -8.41
N MET A 121 -11.43 -13.31 -8.87
CA MET A 121 -10.24 -13.82 -8.18
C MET A 121 -9.68 -12.83 -7.15
N VAL A 122 -10.12 -11.57 -7.16
CA VAL A 122 -9.58 -10.50 -6.32
C VAL A 122 -9.70 -10.81 -4.81
N PRO A 123 -10.82 -11.34 -4.29
CA PRO A 123 -10.91 -11.67 -2.86
C PRO A 123 -9.83 -12.65 -2.40
N ASP A 124 -9.54 -13.68 -3.20
CA ASP A 124 -8.53 -14.68 -2.84
C ASP A 124 -7.11 -14.11 -2.91
N TYR A 125 -6.83 -13.22 -3.87
CA TYR A 125 -5.57 -12.48 -3.92
C TYR A 125 -5.40 -11.53 -2.72
N LEU A 126 -6.46 -10.83 -2.30
CA LEU A 126 -6.42 -9.95 -1.15
C LEU A 126 -6.20 -10.73 0.15
N LYS A 127 -6.87 -11.88 0.29
CA LYS A 127 -6.64 -12.80 1.41
C LYS A 127 -5.17 -13.23 1.46
N ALA A 128 -4.63 -13.71 0.34
CA ALA A 128 -3.23 -14.12 0.26
C ALA A 128 -2.27 -12.97 0.58
N LEU A 129 -2.55 -11.75 0.11
CA LEU A 129 -1.73 -10.57 0.38
C LEU A 129 -1.73 -10.19 1.87
N ILE A 130 -2.89 -10.17 2.50
CA ILE A 130 -3.02 -9.81 3.91
C ILE A 130 -2.33 -10.86 4.79
N GLN A 131 -2.57 -12.14 4.53
CA GLN A 131 -1.98 -13.24 5.32
C GLN A 131 -0.47 -13.38 5.09
N ALA A 132 0.04 -13.04 3.90
CA ALA A 132 1.48 -12.98 3.67
C ALA A 132 2.16 -11.88 4.48
N ASN A 133 1.44 -10.78 4.74
CA ASN A 133 1.96 -9.67 5.52
C ASN A 133 1.82 -9.89 7.04
N ASN A 134 0.86 -10.69 7.48
CA ASN A 134 0.78 -11.25 8.82
C ASN A 134 -0.05 -12.56 8.83
N ASP A 135 0.61 -13.69 9.08
CA ASP A 135 0.03 -15.04 9.02
C ASP A 135 -0.91 -15.37 10.19
N THR A 136 -0.95 -14.52 11.21
CA THR A 136 -1.88 -14.66 12.34
C THR A 136 -3.26 -14.05 12.06
N ILE A 137 -3.46 -13.43 10.91
CA ILE A 137 -4.75 -12.86 10.49
C ILE A 137 -5.65 -13.95 9.93
N THR A 138 -6.79 -14.11 10.57
CA THR A 138 -7.83 -15.09 10.20
C THR A 138 -8.68 -14.59 9.03
N ASP A 139 -9.39 -15.51 8.38
CA ASP A 139 -10.30 -15.19 7.26
C ASP A 139 -11.38 -14.17 7.67
N ASP A 140 -11.98 -14.33 8.86
CA ASP A 140 -12.96 -13.39 9.40
C ASP A 140 -12.37 -11.97 9.59
N GLU A 141 -11.10 -11.89 10.00
CA GLU A 141 -10.39 -10.61 10.14
C GLU A 141 -10.06 -10.00 8.77
N VAL A 142 -9.72 -10.81 7.77
CA VAL A 142 -9.54 -10.35 6.38
C VAL A 142 -10.82 -9.68 5.87
N GLU A 143 -11.97 -10.34 5.98
CA GLU A 143 -13.25 -9.79 5.51
C GLU A 143 -13.60 -8.46 6.20
N LYS A 144 -13.39 -8.41 7.51
CA LYS A 144 -13.60 -7.20 8.31
C LYS A 144 -12.69 -6.06 7.87
N LEU A 145 -11.38 -6.32 7.73
CA LEU A 145 -10.40 -5.32 7.31
C LEU A 145 -10.73 -4.76 5.93
N LEU A 146 -11.10 -5.61 4.96
CA LEU A 146 -11.42 -5.19 3.60
C LEU A 146 -12.71 -4.36 3.53
N THR A 147 -13.72 -4.73 4.32
CA THR A 147 -14.97 -3.98 4.43
C THR A 147 -14.73 -2.59 5.04
N GLU A 148 -14.06 -2.55 6.19
CA GLU A 148 -13.76 -1.29 6.88
C GLU A 148 -12.88 -0.36 6.05
N ALA A 149 -11.89 -0.88 5.31
CA ALA A 149 -11.03 -0.07 4.46
C ALA A 149 -11.83 0.64 3.36
N LYS A 150 -12.81 -0.04 2.75
CA LYS A 150 -13.71 0.56 1.76
C LYS A 150 -14.60 1.64 2.37
N GLU A 151 -15.20 1.38 3.54
CA GLU A 151 -16.05 2.36 4.23
C GLU A 151 -15.28 3.64 4.60
N LYS A 152 -14.04 3.47 5.06
CA LYS A 152 -13.13 4.55 5.47
C LYS A 152 -12.42 5.27 4.32
N SER A 153 -12.50 4.76 3.09
CA SER A 153 -11.82 5.36 1.95
C SER A 153 -12.22 6.81 1.70
N SER A 154 -13.49 7.16 1.97
CA SER A 154 -14.01 8.53 1.82
C SER A 154 -13.37 9.55 2.76
N THR A 155 -12.74 9.11 3.86
CA THR A 155 -12.05 9.96 4.83
C THR A 155 -10.53 9.82 4.77
N GLY A 156 -10.00 9.00 3.86
CA GLY A 156 -8.57 8.70 3.77
C GLY A 156 -8.02 7.90 4.95
N GLU A 157 -8.87 7.22 5.72
CA GLU A 157 -8.46 6.41 6.86
C GLU A 157 -8.23 4.94 6.47
N THR A 158 -7.43 4.22 7.28
CA THR A 158 -7.21 2.77 7.13
C THR A 158 -8.06 1.95 8.09
N SER A 159 -8.29 0.69 7.74
CA SER A 159 -8.70 -0.34 8.70
C SER A 159 -7.48 -0.99 9.36
N ASN A 160 -7.65 -1.44 10.59
CA ASN A 160 -6.58 -2.05 11.38
C ASN A 160 -7.20 -2.95 12.48
N ASN A 161 -6.55 -4.06 12.81
CA ASN A 161 -7.01 -5.02 13.81
C ASN A 161 -6.03 -5.23 14.99
N GLY A 162 -5.04 -4.35 15.16
CA GLY A 162 -4.04 -4.43 16.22
C GLY A 162 -2.87 -5.38 15.94
N LYS A 163 -2.78 -5.93 14.72
CA LYS A 163 -1.77 -6.95 14.35
C LYS A 163 -0.66 -6.41 13.44
N GLY A 164 -0.32 -5.13 13.57
CA GLY A 164 0.85 -4.55 12.92
C GLY A 164 0.73 -4.34 11.40
N ILE A 165 -0.48 -4.40 10.85
CA ILE A 165 -0.76 -3.98 9.48
C ILE A 165 -2.01 -3.10 9.43
N SER A 166 -2.02 -2.15 8.50
CA SER A 166 -3.19 -1.33 8.18
C SER A 166 -3.60 -1.52 6.72
N ILE A 167 -4.90 -1.54 6.43
CA ILE A 167 -5.42 -1.69 5.08
C ILE A 167 -6.02 -0.38 4.58
N GLY A 168 -5.46 0.15 3.49
CA GLY A 168 -5.99 1.30 2.77
C GLY A 168 -6.77 0.86 1.53
N TYR A 169 -7.71 1.68 1.09
CA TYR A 169 -8.45 1.49 -0.16
C TYR A 169 -8.49 2.80 -0.95
N ILE A 170 -8.12 2.73 -2.23
CA ILE A 170 -8.15 3.87 -3.14
C ILE A 170 -8.85 3.43 -4.42
N GLU A 171 -9.75 4.26 -4.94
CA GLU A 171 -10.52 3.97 -6.15
C GLU A 171 -10.62 5.23 -7.01
N ASN A 172 -10.46 5.05 -8.33
CA ASN A 172 -10.72 6.06 -9.36
C ASN A 172 -11.57 5.43 -10.48
N ASP A 173 -11.79 6.14 -11.58
CA ASP A 173 -12.65 5.66 -12.67
C ASP A 173 -12.13 4.39 -13.36
N ASP A 174 -10.82 4.17 -13.39
CA ASP A 174 -10.17 3.11 -14.17
C ASP A 174 -9.73 1.91 -13.32
N ASN A 175 -9.42 2.12 -12.04
CA ASN A 175 -8.88 1.09 -11.17
C ASN A 175 -9.28 1.30 -9.70
N TYR A 176 -9.06 0.24 -8.92
CA TYR A 176 -9.03 0.32 -7.46
C TYR A 176 -7.83 -0.45 -6.91
N GLN A 177 -7.44 -0.07 -5.71
CA GLN A 177 -6.24 -0.58 -5.04
C GLN A 177 -6.55 -0.84 -3.58
N TYR A 178 -6.06 -1.97 -3.09
CA TYR A 178 -5.93 -2.23 -1.65
C TYR A 178 -4.46 -2.17 -1.27
N GLN A 179 -4.14 -1.37 -0.26
CA GLN A 179 -2.79 -1.19 0.25
C GLN A 179 -2.65 -1.89 1.60
N VAL A 180 -1.66 -2.77 1.75
CA VAL A 180 -1.29 -3.41 3.01
C VAL A 180 -0.04 -2.72 3.56
N ILE A 181 -0.26 -1.81 4.50
CA ILE A 181 0.78 -0.97 5.12
C ILE A 181 1.33 -1.69 6.33
N ARG A 182 2.66 -1.85 6.40
CA ARG A 182 3.34 -2.58 7.48
C ARG A 182 3.75 -1.62 8.58
N LEU A 183 3.48 -1.98 9.83
CA LEU A 183 3.77 -1.13 10.98
C LEU A 183 4.99 -1.70 11.71
N TYR A 184 6.09 -0.95 11.72
CA TYR A 184 7.33 -1.36 12.34
C TYR A 184 7.48 -0.82 13.77
N GLU A 185 8.22 -1.57 14.59
CA GLU A 185 8.70 -1.03 15.86
C GLU A 185 9.64 0.15 15.59
N LYS A 186 9.51 1.21 16.40
CA LYS A 186 10.25 2.48 16.25
C LYS A 186 11.58 2.46 16.99
#